data_AF-A0A6S6TES7-F1
#
_entry.id   AF-A0A6S6TES7-F1
#
_cell.length_a   1.000
_cell.length_b   1.000
_cell.length_c   1.000
_cell.angle_alpha   90.00
_cell.angle_beta   90.00
_cell.angle_gamma   90.00
#
_symmetry.space_group_name_H-M   'P 1'
#
loop_
_entity.id
_entity.type
_entity.pdbx_description
1 polymer ?
#
loop_
_entity_poly.entity_id
_entity_poly.type
_entity_poly.pdbx_seq_one_letter_code
_entity_poly.pdbx_strand_id
1 'polypeptide(L)'
;MAIQLSDYKEELDSLSENAHDVLEANWQDAARVFSPRGLDHYLKGASALSSLGRGEDLVFSFLESAPVVAREIGEDAVSELLSSAIKMYSRTSAEVLVLLFSSSPVVAQRLNESGLFKGYLNLLNNLLAQAPRALRPMLSNIDTLLAYLTLGGLRRWATWGASAYRNDFAAQVTYFGLESDESHALMKKEQRGVLFVDVQRRLIMYLRALWGQDFFLRPTSGDFETREGYRPFIEQSFVHLPDAFDDIKQEANHGADDILISGLEIYRAAAAHCASHIKHSVYLGQYTDSDSDDPPAFSALQKVMIGLFEDARIEKIAVDEFPGLQPLWISLLSIGTENSATNSDTGILLDKIARGLADQHFICDDPLVAMARQLFFAAADRLEDERFAIELGLKLAEKFTAQGLSFNPNQDRMSNGYRDDNRYLWQNPEDEDYSDLLPGQVKQVRKYVSVMEMLNNLDVQEASDDAQEIWVLKTEFFHDDGTSLNEKEGKAPIASPVHYSEWDYQTQLE
;
A
#
# COMPACT_ATOMS: atom_id res chain seq x y z
N MET A 1 -29.98 9.60 5.61
CA MET A 1 -30.57 10.67 6.45
C MET A 1 -29.46 11.68 6.69
N ALA A 2 -29.67 12.98 6.46
CA ALA A 2 -28.58 13.97 6.64
C ALA A 2 -28.28 14.13 8.13
N ILE A 3 -27.05 13.84 8.56
CA ILE A 3 -26.59 13.99 9.95
C ILE A 3 -26.54 15.49 10.25
N GLN A 4 -27.29 15.96 11.25
CA GLN A 4 -27.33 17.38 11.58
C GLN A 4 -26.39 17.68 12.74
N LEU A 5 -25.69 18.81 12.66
CA LEU A 5 -24.80 19.27 13.73
C LEU A 5 -25.55 19.43 15.07
N SER A 6 -26.84 19.77 15.01
CA SER A 6 -27.72 19.89 16.17
C SER A 6 -27.89 18.63 16.99
N ASP A 7 -27.56 17.46 16.44
CA ASP A 7 -27.70 16.17 17.11
C ASP A 7 -26.60 15.95 18.18
N TYR A 8 -25.53 16.77 18.17
CA TYR A 8 -24.35 16.67 19.04
C TYR A 8 -24.26 17.80 20.08
N LYS A 9 -25.38 18.09 20.73
CA LYS A 9 -25.52 19.27 21.60
C LYS A 9 -24.56 19.27 22.79
N GLU A 10 -24.25 18.11 23.36
CA GLU A 10 -23.37 17.99 24.54
C GLU A 10 -21.92 18.34 24.21
N GLU A 11 -21.42 17.88 23.06
CA GLU A 11 -20.09 18.20 22.56
C GLU A 11 -19.98 19.67 22.10
N LEU A 12 -21.05 20.21 21.53
CA LEU A 12 -21.10 21.63 21.17
C LEU A 12 -21.04 22.51 22.42
N ASP A 13 -21.79 22.20 23.48
CA ASP A 13 -21.79 23.03 24.70
C ASP A 13 -20.41 23.10 25.40
N SER A 14 -19.47 22.19 25.11
CA SER A 14 -18.10 22.19 25.67
C SER A 14 -17.08 22.99 24.85
N LEU A 15 -17.44 23.40 23.64
CA LEU A 15 -16.60 24.18 22.73
C LEU A 15 -16.86 25.68 22.90
N SER A 16 -15.84 26.51 22.63
CA SER A 16 -16.01 27.96 22.63
C SER A 16 -16.73 28.46 21.39
N GLU A 17 -17.29 29.67 21.43
CA GLU A 17 -18.01 30.27 20.29
C GLU A 17 -17.17 30.31 19.01
N ASN A 18 -15.88 30.68 19.12
CA ASN A 18 -14.96 30.65 17.98
C ASN A 18 -14.75 29.22 17.43
N ALA A 19 -14.74 28.19 18.29
CA ALA A 19 -14.60 26.81 17.85
C ALA A 19 -15.86 26.31 17.14
N HIS A 20 -17.05 26.82 17.50
CA HIS A 20 -18.28 26.56 16.78
C HIS A 20 -18.22 27.13 15.37
N ASP A 21 -17.78 28.37 15.21
CA ASP A 21 -17.66 29.01 13.89
C ASP A 21 -16.73 28.20 12.96
N VAL A 22 -15.60 27.72 13.48
CA VAL A 22 -14.66 26.87 12.74
C VAL A 22 -15.30 25.51 12.41
N LEU A 23 -16.00 24.89 13.37
CA LEU A 23 -16.68 23.62 13.15
C LEU A 23 -17.80 23.75 12.10
N GLU A 24 -18.63 24.78 12.16
CA GLU A 24 -19.69 25.04 11.18
C GLU A 24 -19.11 25.24 9.77
N ALA A 25 -17.99 25.96 9.66
CA ALA A 25 -17.31 26.16 8.38
C ALA A 25 -16.77 24.85 7.77
N ASN A 26 -16.35 23.89 8.61
CA ASN A 26 -15.78 22.61 8.17
C ASN A 26 -16.79 21.44 8.19
N TRP A 27 -17.99 21.64 8.72
CA TRP A 27 -18.96 20.56 8.98
C TRP A 27 -19.36 19.80 7.74
N GLN A 28 -19.57 20.51 6.62
CA GLN A 28 -19.96 19.86 5.37
C GLN A 28 -18.90 18.89 4.85
N ASP A 29 -17.62 19.26 4.99
CA ASP A 29 -16.52 18.41 4.56
C ASP A 29 -16.32 17.24 5.54
N ALA A 30 -16.44 17.49 6.84
CA ALA A 30 -16.42 16.43 7.85
C ALA A 30 -17.54 15.39 7.63
N ALA A 31 -18.77 15.84 7.42
CA ALA A 31 -19.94 14.99 7.26
C ALA A 31 -19.93 14.16 5.95
N ARG A 32 -19.14 14.55 4.96
CA ARG A 32 -18.95 13.77 3.71
C ARG A 32 -17.96 12.64 3.87
N VAL A 33 -16.96 12.82 4.72
CA VAL A 33 -15.79 11.93 4.77
C VAL A 33 -15.90 10.93 5.93
N PHE A 34 -16.46 11.35 7.05
CA PHE A 34 -16.57 10.49 8.24
C PHE A 34 -17.82 9.63 8.24
N SER A 35 -17.71 8.43 8.81
CA SER A 35 -18.87 7.65 9.22
C SER A 35 -19.61 8.33 10.38
N PRO A 36 -20.86 7.95 10.72
CA PRO A 36 -21.54 8.47 11.91
C PRO A 36 -20.73 8.28 13.21
N ARG A 37 -19.99 7.17 13.31
CA ARG A 37 -19.06 6.90 14.43
C ARG A 37 -17.82 7.78 14.34
N GLY A 38 -17.29 7.99 13.14
CA GLY A 38 -16.18 8.91 12.87
C GLY A 38 -16.50 10.35 13.28
N LEU A 39 -17.72 10.84 12.98
CA LEU A 39 -18.18 12.17 13.40
C LEU A 39 -18.29 12.30 14.93
N ASP A 40 -18.83 11.28 15.59
CA ASP A 40 -18.86 11.23 17.06
C ASP A 40 -17.44 11.29 17.66
N HIS A 41 -16.50 10.49 17.13
CA HIS A 41 -15.10 10.52 17.56
C HIS A 41 -14.41 11.85 17.28
N TYR A 42 -14.69 12.47 16.12
CA TYR A 42 -14.17 13.78 15.75
C TYR A 42 -14.63 14.86 16.74
N LEU A 43 -15.92 14.94 17.05
CA LEU A 43 -16.46 15.93 17.99
C LEU A 43 -15.98 15.70 19.42
N LYS A 44 -15.98 14.44 19.89
CA LYS A 44 -15.40 14.07 21.19
C LYS A 44 -13.91 14.38 21.27
N GLY A 45 -13.18 14.24 20.16
CA GLY A 45 -11.79 14.65 20.06
C GLY A 45 -11.59 16.14 20.24
N ALA A 46 -12.40 16.97 19.59
CA ALA A 46 -12.38 18.43 19.75
C ALA A 46 -12.71 18.85 21.19
N SER A 47 -13.75 18.26 21.78
CA SER A 47 -14.15 18.47 23.18
C SER A 47 -13.02 18.05 24.15
N ALA A 48 -12.38 16.90 23.92
CA ALA A 48 -11.24 16.44 24.71
C ALA A 48 -10.07 17.42 24.62
N LEU A 49 -9.73 17.93 23.43
CA LEU A 49 -8.67 18.93 23.25
C LEU A 49 -9.01 20.26 23.95
N SER A 50 -10.28 20.70 23.90
CA SER A 50 -10.77 21.89 24.62
C SER A 50 -10.56 21.72 26.13
N SER A 51 -10.92 20.56 26.68
CA SER A 51 -10.79 20.26 28.11
C SER A 51 -9.35 20.29 28.64
N LEU A 52 -8.35 20.13 27.76
CA LEU A 52 -6.93 20.20 28.12
C LEU A 52 -6.45 21.63 28.39
N GLY A 53 -7.22 22.66 28.04
CA GLY A 53 -6.98 24.05 28.43
C GLY A 53 -5.67 24.68 27.90
N ARG A 54 -5.25 24.34 26.67
CA ARG A 54 -3.99 24.83 26.05
C ARG A 54 -4.16 25.91 24.97
N GLY A 55 -5.32 26.56 24.93
CA GLY A 55 -5.64 27.57 23.93
C GLY A 55 -6.50 27.02 22.80
N GLU A 56 -7.25 27.91 22.16
CA GLU A 56 -8.26 27.55 21.16
C GLU A 56 -7.64 27.10 19.83
N ASP A 57 -6.45 27.63 19.48
CA ASP A 57 -5.71 27.27 18.27
C ASP A 57 -5.47 25.75 18.14
N LEU A 58 -5.32 25.05 19.26
CA LEU A 58 -5.18 23.59 19.28
C LEU A 58 -6.44 22.89 18.79
N VAL A 59 -7.61 23.39 19.20
CA VAL A 59 -8.90 22.84 18.81
C VAL A 59 -9.17 23.21 17.35
N PHE A 60 -8.92 24.46 16.95
CA PHE A 60 -9.11 24.92 15.57
C PHE A 60 -8.29 24.10 14.59
N SER A 61 -6.98 23.95 14.85
CA SER A 61 -6.10 23.18 13.97
C SER A 61 -6.54 21.72 13.82
N PHE A 62 -7.08 21.09 14.88
CA PHE A 62 -7.66 19.75 14.78
C PHE A 62 -8.95 19.74 13.96
N LEU A 63 -9.88 20.67 14.23
CA LEU A 63 -11.16 20.76 13.53
C LEU A 63 -10.97 20.95 12.02
N GLU A 64 -10.02 21.79 11.61
CA GLU A 64 -9.69 22.05 10.21
C GLU A 64 -8.95 20.86 9.54
N SER A 65 -8.02 20.23 10.26
CA SER A 65 -7.11 19.25 9.66
C SER A 65 -7.68 17.83 9.61
N ALA A 66 -8.50 17.43 10.60
CA ALA A 66 -8.99 16.07 10.71
C ALA A 66 -9.84 15.59 9.52
N PRO A 67 -10.79 16.38 8.96
CA PRO A 67 -11.53 15.98 7.77
C PRO A 67 -10.63 15.71 6.56
N VAL A 68 -9.56 16.50 6.41
CA VAL A 68 -8.60 16.31 5.32
C VAL A 68 -7.81 15.02 5.53
N VAL A 69 -7.30 14.77 6.73
CA VAL A 69 -6.58 13.51 7.03
C VAL A 69 -7.47 12.29 6.81
N ALA A 70 -8.74 12.36 7.23
CA ALA A 70 -9.69 11.27 6.99
C ALA A 70 -9.94 11.03 5.51
N ARG A 71 -9.96 12.09 4.69
CA ARG A 71 -10.17 11.97 3.25
C ARG A 71 -8.99 11.31 2.55
N GLU A 72 -7.76 11.68 2.93
CA GLU A 72 -6.56 11.17 2.25
C GLU A 72 -6.22 9.73 2.67
N ILE A 73 -6.43 9.36 3.94
CA ILE A 73 -5.93 8.08 4.50
C ILE A 73 -7.01 7.24 5.19
N GLY A 74 -8.11 7.85 5.65
CA GLY A 74 -9.19 7.19 6.36
C GLY A 74 -9.39 7.67 7.80
N GLU A 75 -10.57 7.41 8.37
CA GLU A 75 -10.97 7.92 9.69
C GLU A 75 -10.14 7.36 10.87
N ASP A 76 -9.59 6.15 10.73
CA ASP A 76 -8.68 5.55 11.72
C ASP A 76 -7.38 6.36 11.89
N ALA A 77 -6.88 6.98 10.81
CA ALA A 77 -5.69 7.83 10.87
C ALA A 77 -5.91 9.07 11.74
N VAL A 78 -7.13 9.62 11.77
CA VAL A 78 -7.51 10.73 12.64
C VAL A 78 -7.49 10.30 14.11
N SER A 79 -7.97 9.09 14.41
CA SER A 79 -7.94 8.52 15.76
C SER A 79 -6.50 8.31 16.25
N GLU A 80 -5.61 7.82 15.39
CA GLU A 80 -4.18 7.66 15.69
C GLU A 80 -3.46 9.01 15.87
N LEU A 81 -3.81 10.02 15.06
CA LEU A 81 -3.30 11.38 15.17
C LEU A 81 -3.69 12.01 16.51
N LEU A 82 -4.98 11.98 16.85
CA LEU A 82 -5.50 12.51 18.11
C LEU A 82 -4.86 11.79 19.31
N SER A 83 -4.80 10.47 19.26
CA SER A 83 -4.15 9.65 20.29
C SER A 83 -2.68 10.01 20.48
N SER A 84 -1.96 10.27 19.38
CA SER A 84 -0.56 10.70 19.41
C SER A 84 -0.41 12.11 20.00
N ALA A 85 -1.27 13.06 19.62
CA ALA A 85 -1.28 14.41 20.18
C ALA A 85 -1.52 14.39 21.71
N ILE A 86 -2.49 13.61 22.18
CA ILE A 86 -2.77 13.44 23.62
C ILE A 86 -1.56 12.83 24.36
N LYS A 87 -0.89 11.81 23.78
CA LYS A 87 0.33 11.23 24.35
C LYS A 87 1.50 12.21 24.40
N MET A 88 1.56 13.16 23.48
CA MET A 88 2.62 14.18 23.40
C MET A 88 2.34 15.38 24.32
N TYR A 89 1.07 15.61 24.68
CA TYR A 89 0.60 16.76 25.45
C TYR A 89 1.43 17.10 26.70
N SER A 90 1.77 16.11 27.52
CA SER A 90 2.52 16.35 28.76
C SER A 90 4.03 16.58 28.55
N ARG A 91 4.51 16.42 27.32
CA ARG A 91 5.93 16.40 26.96
C ARG A 91 6.34 17.51 25.98
N THR A 92 5.38 18.26 25.43
CA THR A 92 5.63 19.32 24.45
C THR A 92 4.74 20.55 24.68
N SER A 93 4.98 21.62 23.91
CA SER A 93 4.17 22.85 23.97
C SER A 93 2.90 22.74 23.10
N ALA A 94 1.92 23.59 23.40
CA ALA A 94 0.69 23.70 22.61
C ALA A 94 1.00 24.05 21.13
N GLU A 95 1.94 24.97 20.90
CA GLU A 95 2.37 25.37 19.54
C GLU A 95 2.88 24.18 18.72
N VAL A 96 3.56 23.21 19.34
CA VAL A 96 4.04 22.01 18.63
C VAL A 96 2.88 21.09 18.26
N LEU A 97 1.86 20.98 19.12
CA LEU A 97 0.66 20.21 18.79
C LEU A 97 -0.18 20.90 17.70
N VAL A 98 -0.26 22.23 17.72
CA VAL A 98 -0.86 23.02 16.63
C VAL A 98 -0.13 22.74 15.33
N LEU A 99 1.21 22.75 15.31
CA LEU A 99 1.99 22.40 14.13
C LEU A 99 1.81 20.94 13.69
N LEU A 100 1.66 20.01 14.62
CA LEU A 100 1.36 18.61 14.32
C LEU A 100 0.03 18.50 13.58
N PHE A 101 -1.03 19.15 14.08
CA PHE A 101 -2.33 19.14 13.41
C PHE A 101 -2.29 19.90 12.08
N SER A 102 -1.79 21.13 12.06
CA SER A 102 -1.82 21.95 10.84
C SER A 102 -0.97 21.40 9.69
N SER A 103 0.08 20.62 10.00
CA SER A 103 0.88 19.94 8.98
C SER A 103 0.38 18.53 8.62
N SER A 104 -0.51 17.94 9.42
CA SER A 104 -0.99 16.57 9.18
C SER A 104 -1.71 16.39 7.84
N PRO A 105 -2.45 17.36 7.27
CA PRO A 105 -3.03 17.23 5.93
C PRO A 105 -1.98 17.00 4.85
N VAL A 106 -0.89 17.78 4.88
CA VAL A 106 0.22 17.66 3.92
C VAL A 106 0.93 16.32 4.10
N VAL A 107 1.18 15.92 5.36
CA VAL A 107 1.80 14.63 5.65
C VAL A 107 0.91 13.48 5.18
N ALA A 108 -0.41 13.56 5.40
CA ALA A 108 -1.36 12.56 4.97
C ALA A 108 -1.37 12.42 3.44
N GLN A 109 -1.44 13.55 2.72
CA GLN A 109 -1.36 13.57 1.26
C GLN A 109 -0.04 12.99 0.74
N ARG A 110 1.09 13.31 1.39
CA ARG A 110 2.43 12.86 0.94
C ARG A 110 2.70 11.38 1.19
N LEU A 111 2.17 10.83 2.29
CA LEU A 111 2.35 9.42 2.64
C LEU A 111 1.29 8.53 1.99
N ASN A 112 0.05 9.02 1.87
CA ASN A 112 -1.08 8.39 1.21
C ASN A 112 -1.34 6.91 1.61
N GLU A 113 -1.00 6.56 2.85
CA GLU A 113 -1.14 5.20 3.40
C GLU A 113 -1.12 5.24 4.94
N SER A 114 -2.00 4.46 5.57
CA SER A 114 -2.24 4.47 7.02
C SER A 114 -1.05 3.96 7.84
N GLY A 115 -0.43 2.87 7.40
CA GLY A 115 0.79 2.32 7.99
C GLY A 115 1.96 3.30 7.96
N LEU A 116 2.19 3.98 6.83
CA LEU A 116 3.19 5.05 6.73
C LEU A 116 2.87 6.22 7.65
N PHE A 117 1.63 6.68 7.70
CA PHE A 117 1.23 7.78 8.58
C PHE A 117 1.44 7.44 10.06
N LYS A 118 1.07 6.23 10.47
CA LYS A 118 1.37 5.70 11.81
C LYS A 118 2.87 5.62 12.07
N GLY A 119 3.65 5.19 11.08
CA GLY A 119 5.11 5.19 11.12
C GLY A 119 5.72 6.58 11.35
N TYR A 120 5.12 7.62 10.75
CA TYR A 120 5.46 9.02 10.96
C TYR A 120 5.13 9.49 12.39
N LEU A 121 3.92 9.21 12.90
CA LEU A 121 3.56 9.56 14.28
C LEU A 121 4.49 8.87 15.30
N ASN A 122 4.89 7.64 15.04
CA ASN A 122 5.89 6.93 15.84
C ASN A 122 7.28 7.59 15.77
N LEU A 123 7.69 8.08 14.60
CA LEU A 123 8.93 8.86 14.47
C LEU A 123 8.87 10.13 15.32
N LEU A 124 7.76 10.88 15.30
CA LEU A 124 7.61 12.07 16.13
C LEU A 124 7.68 11.76 17.63
N ASN A 125 7.02 10.69 18.07
CA ASN A 125 7.07 10.23 19.45
C ASN A 125 8.51 9.86 19.88
N ASN A 126 9.26 9.19 19.02
CA ASN A 126 10.66 8.84 19.27
C ASN A 126 11.56 10.08 19.31
N LEU A 127 11.36 11.01 18.38
CA LEU A 127 12.13 12.26 18.34
C LEU A 127 11.84 13.13 19.55
N LEU A 128 10.58 13.19 20.01
CA LEU A 128 10.20 13.91 21.23
C LEU A 128 10.94 13.39 22.47
N ALA A 129 11.17 12.07 22.55
CA ALA A 129 11.89 11.46 23.66
C ALA A 129 13.40 11.74 23.64
N GLN A 130 14.00 11.88 22.45
CA GLN A 130 15.46 12.03 22.29
C GLN A 130 15.91 13.49 22.14
N ALA A 131 15.13 14.30 21.42
CA ALA A 131 15.46 15.64 20.97
C ALA A 131 14.19 16.53 20.90
N PRO A 132 13.52 16.83 22.03
CA PRO A 132 12.24 17.55 22.02
C PRO A 132 12.31 18.94 21.36
N ARG A 133 13.47 19.61 21.43
CA ARG A 133 13.70 20.94 20.82
C ARG A 133 13.77 20.90 19.29
N ALA A 134 14.03 19.73 18.70
CA ALA A 134 14.05 19.52 17.26
C ALA A 134 12.65 19.55 16.62
N LEU A 135 11.62 19.24 17.40
CA LEU A 135 10.30 18.95 16.87
C LEU A 135 9.64 20.18 16.23
N ARG A 136 9.70 21.35 16.88
CA ARG A 136 9.13 22.59 16.33
C ARG A 136 9.82 23.00 15.00
N PRO A 137 11.17 23.14 14.93
CA PRO A 137 11.84 23.47 13.67
C PRO A 137 11.56 22.46 12.54
N MET A 138 11.53 21.17 12.88
CA MET A 138 11.25 20.12 11.89
C MET A 138 9.82 20.19 11.36
N LEU A 139 8.82 20.32 12.24
CA LEU A 139 7.42 20.43 11.82
C LEU A 139 7.16 21.69 10.99
N SER A 140 7.83 22.80 11.28
CA SER A 140 7.77 24.01 10.43
C SER A 140 8.28 23.79 9.01
N ASN A 141 9.12 22.77 8.79
CA ASN A 141 9.74 22.46 7.50
C ASN A 141 9.29 21.10 6.93
N ILE A 142 8.25 20.47 7.51
CA ILE A 142 7.91 19.08 7.18
C ILE A 142 7.44 18.91 5.74
N ASP A 143 6.75 19.90 5.18
CA ASP A 143 6.35 19.93 3.77
C ASP A 143 7.59 19.89 2.85
N THR A 144 8.60 20.72 3.15
CA THR A 144 9.86 20.72 2.40
C THR A 144 10.60 19.39 2.54
N LEU A 145 10.61 18.80 3.74
CA LEU A 145 11.26 17.50 3.95
C LEU A 145 10.56 16.39 3.15
N LEU A 146 9.23 16.29 3.23
CA LEU A 146 8.45 15.25 2.55
C LEU A 146 8.28 15.48 1.04
N ALA A 147 8.61 16.67 0.53
CA ALA A 147 8.70 16.92 -0.90
C ALA A 147 9.89 16.20 -1.56
N TYR A 148 10.92 15.81 -0.79
CA TYR A 148 12.13 15.18 -1.32
C TYR A 148 12.51 13.87 -0.62
N LEU A 149 12.05 13.66 0.60
CA LEU A 149 12.37 12.49 1.41
C LEU A 149 11.16 11.58 1.51
N THR A 150 11.42 10.29 1.36
CA THR A 150 10.48 9.28 1.82
C THR A 150 10.45 9.22 3.34
N LEU A 151 9.49 8.51 3.94
CA LEU A 151 9.43 8.36 5.39
C LEU A 151 10.70 7.68 5.97
N GLY A 152 11.29 6.73 5.25
CA GLY A 152 12.58 6.12 5.60
C GLY A 152 13.72 7.14 5.58
N GLY A 153 13.78 7.99 4.53
CA GLY A 153 14.75 9.08 4.41
C GLY A 153 14.62 10.10 5.55
N LEU A 154 13.39 10.52 5.85
CA LEU A 154 13.09 11.42 6.97
C LEU A 154 13.54 10.82 8.31
N ARG A 155 13.26 9.52 8.54
CA ARG A 155 13.68 8.82 9.78
C ARG A 155 15.19 8.82 9.94
N ARG A 156 15.95 8.49 8.89
CA ARG A 156 17.42 8.47 8.91
C ARG A 156 17.98 9.87 9.12
N TRP A 157 17.45 10.87 8.41
CA TRP A 157 17.83 12.27 8.57
C TRP A 157 17.57 12.77 10.00
N ALA A 158 16.41 12.47 10.58
CA ALA A 158 16.05 12.92 11.92
C ALA A 158 16.88 12.21 13.01
N THR A 159 17.09 10.90 12.88
CA THR A 159 17.86 10.12 13.86
C THR A 159 19.33 10.51 13.85
N TRP A 160 19.89 10.79 12.66
CA TRP A 160 21.25 11.31 12.55
C TRP A 160 21.39 12.67 13.24
N GLY A 161 20.49 13.62 12.96
CA GLY A 161 20.51 14.95 13.57
C GLY A 161 20.37 14.92 15.09
N ALA A 162 19.48 14.07 15.61
CA ALA A 162 19.29 13.87 17.04
C ALA A 162 20.53 13.27 17.72
N SER A 163 21.25 12.37 17.04
CA SER A 163 22.47 11.75 17.55
C SER A 163 23.67 12.70 17.49
N ALA A 164 23.89 13.35 16.34
CA ALA A 164 25.03 14.22 16.07
C ALA A 164 25.06 15.45 17.00
N TYR A 165 23.89 16.07 17.23
CA TYR A 165 23.76 17.28 18.05
C TYR A 165 23.11 17.03 19.41
N ARG A 166 23.26 15.82 19.97
CA ARG A 166 22.65 15.43 21.26
C ARG A 166 22.92 16.42 22.40
N ASN A 167 24.13 16.97 22.45
CA ASN A 167 24.59 17.87 23.51
C ASN A 167 24.65 19.35 23.08
N ASP A 168 24.36 19.66 21.81
CA ASP A 168 24.39 21.02 21.27
C ASP A 168 22.99 21.42 20.80
N PHE A 169 22.25 22.07 21.70
CA PHE A 169 20.86 22.46 21.43
C PHE A 169 20.73 23.55 20.38
N ALA A 170 21.72 24.43 20.22
CA ALA A 170 21.69 25.47 19.20
C ALA A 170 21.92 24.86 17.81
N ALA A 171 22.90 23.97 17.70
CA ALA A 171 23.14 23.21 16.47
C ALA A 171 21.96 22.28 16.13
N GLN A 172 21.29 21.71 17.14
CA GLN A 172 20.08 20.92 16.91
C GLN A 172 18.96 21.77 16.30
N VAL A 173 18.69 22.97 16.83
CA VAL A 173 17.63 23.85 16.28
C VAL A 173 17.95 24.25 14.83
N THR A 174 19.19 24.64 14.54
CA THR A 174 19.61 25.04 13.18
C THR A 174 19.57 23.87 12.20
N TYR A 175 19.99 22.66 12.61
CA TYR A 175 19.90 21.46 11.77
C TYR A 175 18.45 21.13 11.41
N PHE A 176 17.56 21.02 12.41
CA PHE A 176 16.16 20.67 12.17
C PHE A 176 15.35 21.81 11.53
N GLY A 177 15.84 23.03 11.62
CA GLY A 177 15.30 24.21 10.93
C GLY A 177 15.70 24.32 9.46
N LEU A 178 16.49 23.39 8.91
CA LEU A 178 17.08 23.47 7.57
C LEU A 178 17.96 24.72 7.37
N GLU A 179 18.71 25.11 8.41
CA GLU A 179 19.60 26.29 8.37
C GLU A 179 21.08 25.92 8.27
N SER A 180 21.45 24.65 8.52
CA SER A 180 22.83 24.19 8.47
C SER A 180 23.18 23.49 7.15
N ASP A 181 24.42 23.65 6.72
CA ASP A 181 24.96 22.98 5.52
C ASP A 181 24.89 21.45 5.67
N GLU A 182 25.13 20.91 6.87
CA GLU A 182 25.03 19.48 7.16
C GLU A 182 23.60 18.97 6.99
N SER A 183 22.59 19.77 7.37
CA SER A 183 21.19 19.42 7.22
C SER A 183 20.82 19.26 5.74
N HIS A 184 21.21 20.23 4.91
CA HIS A 184 21.02 20.17 3.47
C HIS A 184 21.83 19.04 2.82
N ALA A 185 23.07 18.82 3.24
CA ALA A 185 23.92 17.76 2.70
C ALA A 185 23.33 16.38 2.99
N LEU A 186 22.84 16.15 4.21
CA LEU A 186 22.22 14.87 4.56
C LEU A 186 20.84 14.71 3.92
N MET A 187 20.05 15.78 3.82
CA MET A 187 18.78 15.76 3.08
C MET A 187 19.02 15.39 1.61
N LYS A 188 19.99 16.01 0.94
CA LYS A 188 20.37 15.66 -0.44
C LYS A 188 20.90 14.24 -0.56
N LYS A 189 21.61 13.76 0.46
CA LYS A 189 22.05 12.37 0.51
C LYS A 189 20.86 11.42 0.61
N GLU A 190 19.87 11.69 1.47
CA GLU A 190 18.70 10.84 1.68
C GLU A 190 17.59 11.01 0.63
N GLN A 191 17.66 12.08 -0.17
CA GLN A 191 16.80 12.27 -1.33
C GLN A 191 16.93 11.07 -2.27
N ARG A 192 15.76 10.54 -2.61
CA ARG A 192 15.59 9.50 -3.62
C ARG A 192 15.12 10.17 -4.92
N GLY A 193 15.21 9.44 -6.04
CA GLY A 193 14.83 9.94 -7.37
C GLY A 193 13.36 10.36 -7.48
N VAL A 194 12.57 9.60 -8.22
CA VAL A 194 11.15 9.88 -8.42
C VAL A 194 10.36 9.31 -7.24
N LEU A 195 9.59 10.14 -6.53
CA LEU A 195 8.70 9.70 -5.46
C LEU A 195 7.39 9.14 -6.03
N PHE A 196 6.88 8.07 -5.42
CA PHE A 196 5.65 7.41 -5.86
C PHE A 196 4.44 8.37 -5.87
N VAL A 197 4.29 9.16 -4.81
CA VAL A 197 3.16 10.10 -4.65
C VAL A 197 3.07 11.11 -5.81
N ASP A 198 4.20 11.50 -6.40
CA ASP A 198 4.24 12.46 -7.50
C ASP A 198 3.83 11.83 -8.85
N VAL A 199 3.83 10.50 -8.95
CA VAL A 199 3.56 9.78 -10.20
C VAL A 199 2.37 8.82 -10.14
N GLN A 200 1.84 8.51 -8.95
CA GLN A 200 0.76 7.55 -8.73
C GLN A 200 -0.44 7.77 -9.68
N ARG A 201 -0.98 9.00 -9.75
CA ARG A 201 -2.10 9.32 -10.65
C ARG A 201 -1.77 9.09 -12.13
N ARG A 202 -0.53 9.38 -12.54
CA ARG A 202 -0.07 9.15 -13.91
C ARG A 202 0.05 7.65 -14.20
N LEU A 203 0.47 6.85 -13.22
CA LEU A 203 0.55 5.39 -13.34
C LEU A 203 -0.84 4.77 -13.43
N ILE A 204 -1.82 5.21 -12.64
CA ILE A 204 -3.21 4.76 -12.75
C ILE A 204 -3.76 5.02 -14.16
N MET A 205 -3.56 6.24 -14.69
CA MET A 205 -3.97 6.58 -16.06
C MET A 205 -3.23 5.74 -17.11
N TYR A 206 -1.94 5.46 -16.90
CA TYR A 206 -1.14 4.62 -17.78
C TYR A 206 -1.66 3.18 -17.82
N LEU A 207 -1.96 2.57 -16.67
CA LEU A 207 -2.50 1.22 -16.60
C LEU A 207 -3.93 1.14 -17.18
N ARG A 208 -4.76 2.15 -16.91
CA ARG A 208 -6.10 2.27 -17.52
C ARG A 208 -6.03 2.37 -19.04
N ALA A 209 -5.02 3.06 -19.58
CA ALA A 209 -4.81 3.16 -21.03
C ALA A 209 -4.37 1.82 -21.67
N LEU A 210 -3.64 0.98 -20.94
CA LEU A 210 -3.25 -0.35 -21.42
C LEU A 210 -4.44 -1.32 -21.35
N TRP A 211 -5.03 -1.53 -20.17
CA TRP A 211 -5.99 -2.61 -19.95
C TRP A 211 -7.47 -2.21 -19.81
N GLY A 212 -7.80 -0.92 -20.00
CA GLY A 212 -9.17 -0.43 -19.95
C GLY A 212 -9.87 -0.56 -18.60
N GLN A 213 -9.12 -0.80 -17.52
CA GLN A 213 -9.64 -0.93 -16.16
C GLN A 213 -8.75 -0.20 -15.14
N ASP A 214 -9.29 0.00 -13.95
CA ASP A 214 -8.54 0.57 -12.84
C ASP A 214 -7.70 -0.46 -12.08
N PHE A 215 -6.58 0.01 -11.56
CA PHE A 215 -5.68 -0.72 -10.69
C PHE A 215 -5.42 0.12 -9.46
N PHE A 216 -5.44 -0.52 -8.29
CA PHE A 216 -5.21 0.15 -7.03
C PHE A 216 -3.71 0.10 -6.69
N LEU A 217 -3.07 1.26 -6.66
CA LEU A 217 -1.63 1.38 -6.42
C LEU A 217 -1.40 1.98 -5.03
N ARG A 218 -0.54 1.36 -4.22
CA ARG A 218 -0.14 1.84 -2.89
C ARG A 218 1.39 1.87 -2.76
N PRO A 219 1.96 2.75 -1.91
CA PRO A 219 3.38 2.68 -1.59
C PRO A 219 3.67 1.43 -0.73
N THR A 220 4.91 0.94 -0.76
CA THR A 220 5.37 -0.11 0.16
C THR A 220 5.57 0.45 1.57
N SER A 221 4.89 -0.09 2.58
CA SER A 221 4.77 0.54 3.90
C SER A 221 5.84 0.20 4.96
N GLY A 222 6.81 -0.68 4.69
CA GLY A 222 7.53 -1.33 5.81
C GLY A 222 9.05 -1.45 5.80
N ASP A 223 9.77 -1.12 4.73
CA ASP A 223 11.25 -1.13 4.82
C ASP A 223 11.80 0.26 5.12
N PHE A 224 11.81 0.60 6.41
CA PHE A 224 12.43 1.83 6.91
C PHE A 224 13.94 1.67 7.19
N GLU A 225 14.44 0.43 7.19
CA GLU A 225 15.80 0.12 7.60
C GLU A 225 16.77 0.17 6.42
N THR A 226 16.34 -0.28 5.24
CA THR A 226 17.14 -0.18 4.04
C THR A 226 16.83 1.10 3.25
N ARG A 227 17.76 1.49 2.39
CA ARG A 227 17.57 2.61 1.46
C ARG A 227 16.82 2.17 0.21
N GLU A 228 16.80 0.88 -0.09
CA GLU A 228 16.27 0.33 -1.34
C GLU A 228 14.74 0.19 -1.32
N GLY A 229 14.14 0.04 -0.13
CA GLY A 229 12.71 -0.21 0.02
C GLY A 229 12.38 -1.68 -0.21
N TYR A 230 11.10 -2.04 -0.08
CA TYR A 230 10.65 -3.37 -0.51
C TYR A 230 10.56 -3.45 -2.04
N ARG A 231 10.66 -4.66 -2.58
CA ARG A 231 10.29 -4.91 -3.97
C ARG A 231 8.81 -4.59 -4.21
N PRO A 232 8.43 -4.34 -5.48
CA PRO A 232 7.04 -4.44 -5.86
C PRO A 232 6.43 -5.76 -5.36
N PHE A 233 5.18 -5.72 -4.95
CA PHE A 233 4.41 -6.92 -4.62
C PHE A 233 2.93 -6.67 -4.85
N ILE A 234 2.15 -7.75 -4.91
CA ILE A 234 0.69 -7.68 -5.02
C ILE A 234 0.12 -8.37 -3.78
N GLU A 235 -0.84 -7.72 -3.14
CA GLU A 235 -1.56 -8.22 -1.97
C GLU A 235 -3.00 -7.73 -2.07
N GLN A 236 -4.00 -8.61 -1.89
CA GLN A 236 -5.41 -8.22 -1.96
C GLN A 236 -5.80 -7.46 -3.24
N SER A 237 -5.20 -7.80 -4.38
CA SER A 237 -5.34 -7.08 -5.66
C SER A 237 -4.83 -5.63 -5.68
N PHE A 238 -4.21 -5.15 -4.60
CA PHE A 238 -3.44 -3.91 -4.57
C PHE A 238 -2.03 -4.16 -5.09
N VAL A 239 -1.56 -3.28 -5.97
CA VAL A 239 -0.17 -3.26 -6.40
C VAL A 239 0.60 -2.33 -5.47
N HIS A 240 1.53 -2.89 -4.70
CA HIS A 240 2.43 -2.14 -3.85
C HIS A 240 3.72 -1.83 -4.61
N LEU A 241 4.05 -0.54 -4.72
CA LEU A 241 5.26 -0.06 -5.41
C LEU A 241 6.18 0.69 -4.41
N PRO A 242 7.51 0.66 -4.61
CA PRO A 242 8.44 1.38 -3.75
C PRO A 242 8.07 2.86 -3.61
N ASP A 243 8.30 3.42 -2.42
CA ASP A 243 8.04 4.82 -2.09
C ASP A 243 8.81 5.81 -2.98
N ALA A 244 9.97 5.38 -3.50
CA ALA A 244 10.75 6.09 -4.50
C ALA A 244 11.61 5.14 -5.35
N PHE A 245 11.85 5.53 -6.60
CA PHE A 245 12.87 4.92 -7.47
C PHE A 245 13.96 5.92 -7.83
N ASP A 246 15.22 5.51 -7.67
CA ASP A 246 16.37 6.25 -8.18
C ASP A 246 16.56 6.00 -9.68
N ASP A 247 17.09 6.99 -10.41
CA ASP A 247 17.46 6.80 -11.81
C ASP A 247 18.59 5.77 -11.92
N ILE A 248 18.46 4.82 -12.84
CA ILE A 248 19.50 3.84 -13.12
C ILE A 248 20.41 4.41 -14.21
N LYS A 249 21.70 4.51 -13.90
CA LYS A 249 22.76 4.81 -14.88
C LYS A 249 23.41 3.51 -15.30
N GLN A 250 23.25 3.15 -16.56
CA GLN A 250 23.98 2.03 -17.17
C GLN A 250 25.16 2.60 -17.94
N GLU A 251 26.37 2.24 -17.51
CA GLU A 251 27.58 2.56 -18.25
C GLU A 251 27.56 1.84 -19.59
N ALA A 252 27.77 2.59 -20.65
CA ALA A 252 27.83 2.01 -21.98
C ALA A 252 29.13 1.23 -22.18
N ASN A 253 29.02 -0.07 -22.45
CA ASN A 253 30.17 -0.83 -22.95
C ASN A 253 30.52 -0.35 -24.37
N HIS A 254 31.80 -0.06 -24.61
CA HIS A 254 32.38 0.20 -25.94
C HIS A 254 31.93 1.48 -26.67
N GLY A 255 31.90 2.63 -25.98
CA GLY A 255 31.87 3.96 -26.64
C GLY A 255 30.50 4.38 -27.17
N ALA A 256 29.42 3.75 -26.70
CA ALA A 256 28.07 4.32 -26.79
C ALA A 256 27.83 5.34 -25.65
N ASP A 257 26.78 6.14 -25.76
CA ASP A 257 26.40 7.10 -24.71
C ASP A 257 25.80 6.36 -23.50
N ASP A 258 26.09 6.86 -22.29
CA ASP A 258 25.51 6.34 -21.05
C ASP A 258 23.98 6.33 -21.14
N ILE A 259 23.36 5.20 -20.76
CA ILE A 259 21.91 5.07 -20.76
C ILE A 259 21.40 5.45 -19.37
N LEU A 260 20.61 6.53 -19.32
CA LEU A 260 19.89 6.94 -18.12
C LEU A 260 18.45 6.44 -18.21
N ILE A 261 18.09 5.52 -17.32
CA ILE A 261 16.71 5.08 -17.15
C ILE A 261 16.11 5.85 -15.98
N SER A 262 15.15 6.73 -16.27
CA SER A 262 14.52 7.54 -15.22
C SER A 262 13.69 6.68 -14.27
N GLY A 263 13.57 7.09 -13.01
CA GLY A 263 12.71 6.41 -12.02
C GLY A 263 11.25 6.27 -12.47
N LEU A 264 10.75 7.18 -13.31
CA LEU A 264 9.41 7.09 -13.91
C LEU A 264 9.27 5.87 -14.85
N GLU A 265 10.30 5.55 -15.63
CA GLU A 265 10.27 4.37 -16.49
C GLU A 265 10.31 3.08 -15.65
N ILE A 266 11.05 3.08 -14.54
CA ILE A 266 11.04 1.97 -13.57
C ILE A 266 9.64 1.77 -13.00
N TYR A 267 8.96 2.85 -12.59
CA TYR A 267 7.57 2.77 -12.15
C TYR A 267 6.63 2.23 -13.21
N ARG A 268 6.76 2.67 -14.47
CA ARG A 268 5.95 2.16 -15.59
C ARG A 268 6.16 0.67 -15.80
N ALA A 269 7.41 0.24 -15.76
CA ALA A 269 7.78 -1.17 -15.91
C ALA A 269 7.20 -2.03 -14.78
N ALA A 270 7.39 -1.60 -13.53
CA ALA A 270 6.91 -2.32 -12.35
C ALA A 270 5.38 -2.38 -12.30
N ALA A 271 4.71 -1.24 -12.52
CA ALA A 271 3.26 -1.17 -12.54
C ALA A 271 2.67 -2.05 -13.65
N ALA A 272 3.23 -2.02 -14.86
CA ALA A 272 2.77 -2.86 -15.96
C ALA A 272 3.01 -4.35 -15.69
N HIS A 273 4.14 -4.71 -15.08
CA HIS A 273 4.46 -6.09 -14.71
C HIS A 273 3.45 -6.62 -13.67
N CYS A 274 3.21 -5.89 -12.57
CA CYS A 274 2.23 -6.30 -11.56
C CYS A 274 0.79 -6.35 -12.12
N ALA A 275 0.42 -5.39 -12.97
CA ALA A 275 -0.87 -5.41 -13.65
C ALA A 275 -1.00 -6.63 -14.58
N SER A 276 0.08 -7.05 -15.23
CA SER A 276 0.10 -8.26 -16.07
C SER A 276 -0.12 -9.53 -15.25
N HIS A 277 0.43 -9.61 -14.03
CA HIS A 277 0.12 -10.69 -13.10
C HIS A 277 -1.37 -10.70 -12.71
N ILE A 278 -1.95 -9.57 -12.31
CA ILE A 278 -3.39 -9.48 -11.98
C ILE A 278 -4.27 -9.92 -13.17
N LYS A 279 -3.84 -9.64 -14.40
CA LYS A 279 -4.60 -9.99 -15.62
C LYS A 279 -4.46 -11.43 -16.06
N HIS A 280 -3.27 -12.02 -15.90
CA HIS A 280 -2.91 -13.25 -16.61
C HIS A 280 -2.45 -14.38 -15.70
N SER A 281 -2.05 -14.11 -14.46
CA SER A 281 -1.67 -15.14 -13.50
C SER A 281 -2.89 -15.74 -12.81
N VAL A 282 -2.72 -16.97 -12.33
CA VAL A 282 -3.69 -17.66 -11.48
C VAL A 282 -3.01 -18.08 -10.18
N TYR A 283 -3.82 -18.33 -9.14
CA TYR A 283 -3.30 -18.87 -7.88
C TYR A 283 -2.72 -20.28 -8.11
N LEU A 284 -1.39 -20.40 -8.05
CA LEU A 284 -0.70 -21.67 -8.33
C LEU A 284 -0.66 -22.59 -7.10
N GLY A 285 -0.95 -22.09 -5.90
CA GLY A 285 -1.05 -22.90 -4.69
C GLY A 285 -2.16 -23.97 -4.76
N GLN A 286 -3.19 -23.77 -5.60
CA GLN A 286 -4.23 -24.78 -5.83
C GLN A 286 -3.68 -26.10 -6.41
N TYR A 287 -2.50 -26.09 -7.03
CA TYR A 287 -1.86 -27.30 -7.55
C TYR A 287 -0.92 -27.96 -6.54
N THR A 288 -0.75 -27.37 -5.36
CA THR A 288 -0.10 -28.00 -4.21
C THR A 288 -1.09 -28.60 -3.22
N ASP A 289 -2.35 -28.16 -3.24
CA ASP A 289 -3.41 -28.70 -2.37
C ASP A 289 -4.04 -29.96 -2.99
N SER A 290 -3.50 -31.13 -2.65
CA SER A 290 -4.21 -32.41 -2.82
C SER A 290 -4.96 -32.76 -1.54
N ASP A 291 -6.19 -33.28 -1.65
CA ASP A 291 -7.05 -33.88 -0.60
C ASP A 291 -6.44 -35.11 0.12
N SER A 292 -5.14 -35.10 0.41
CA SER A 292 -4.45 -36.14 1.18
C SER A 292 -3.63 -35.50 2.30
N ASP A 293 -3.51 -36.19 3.43
CA ASP A 293 -2.98 -35.69 4.73
C ASP A 293 -1.54 -35.09 4.74
N ASP A 294 -0.87 -34.91 3.58
CA ASP A 294 0.17 -33.88 3.32
C ASP A 294 0.72 -34.05 1.88
N PRO A 295 0.43 -33.17 0.92
CA PRO A 295 1.22 -33.02 -0.30
C PRO A 295 2.45 -32.13 -0.05
N PRO A 296 3.63 -32.41 -0.65
CA PRO A 296 4.78 -31.55 -0.48
C PRO A 296 4.55 -30.23 -1.24
N ALA A 297 4.44 -29.13 -0.49
CA ALA A 297 4.54 -27.78 -1.03
C ALA A 297 5.80 -27.62 -1.89
N PHE A 298 5.74 -26.78 -2.93
CA PHE A 298 6.93 -26.47 -3.73
C PHE A 298 8.07 -25.92 -2.85
N SER A 299 9.26 -26.48 -3.02
CA SER A 299 10.49 -25.98 -2.40
C SER A 299 10.80 -24.54 -2.84
N ALA A 300 11.61 -23.81 -2.07
CA ALA A 300 11.96 -22.43 -2.40
C ALA A 300 12.64 -22.29 -3.78
N LEU A 301 13.51 -23.24 -4.16
CA LEU A 301 14.11 -23.28 -5.50
C LEU A 301 13.03 -23.44 -6.58
N GLN A 302 12.09 -24.37 -6.38
CA GLN A 302 11.00 -24.58 -7.35
C GLN A 302 10.13 -23.34 -7.47
N LYS A 303 9.75 -22.68 -6.36
CA LYS A 303 8.96 -21.44 -6.39
C LYS A 303 9.66 -20.35 -7.21
N VAL A 304 10.96 -20.15 -7.02
CA VAL A 304 11.74 -19.16 -7.80
C VAL A 304 11.83 -19.52 -9.28
N MET A 305 12.06 -20.79 -9.61
CA MET A 305 12.12 -21.22 -11.01
C MET A 305 10.76 -21.14 -11.70
N ILE A 306 9.67 -21.41 -10.98
CA ILE A 306 8.30 -21.21 -11.47
C ILE A 306 8.04 -19.73 -11.71
N GLY A 307 8.36 -18.86 -10.74
CA GLY A 307 8.23 -17.41 -10.87
C GLY A 307 8.98 -16.85 -12.08
N LEU A 308 10.21 -17.29 -12.35
CA LEU A 308 10.97 -16.87 -13.54
C LEU A 308 10.23 -17.11 -14.86
N PHE A 309 9.58 -18.26 -15.00
CA PHE A 309 8.80 -18.57 -16.20
C PHE A 309 7.45 -17.88 -16.20
N GLU A 310 6.83 -17.68 -15.04
CA GLU A 310 5.57 -16.98 -14.91
C GLU A 310 5.73 -15.49 -15.27
N ASP A 311 6.73 -14.81 -14.72
CA ASP A 311 7.10 -13.45 -15.12
C ASP A 311 7.31 -13.34 -16.63
N ALA A 312 8.06 -14.28 -17.22
CA ALA A 312 8.33 -14.27 -18.65
C ALA A 312 7.07 -14.54 -19.48
N ARG A 313 6.16 -15.38 -18.98
CA ARG A 313 4.89 -15.73 -19.64
C ARG A 313 3.96 -14.51 -19.65
N ILE A 314 3.71 -13.89 -18.51
CA ILE A 314 2.82 -12.73 -18.40
C ILE A 314 3.39 -11.51 -19.14
N GLU A 315 4.71 -11.29 -19.10
CA GLU A 315 5.35 -10.25 -19.88
C GLU A 315 5.26 -10.52 -21.39
N LYS A 316 5.39 -11.79 -21.81
CA LYS A 316 5.24 -12.15 -23.22
C LYS A 316 3.82 -11.93 -23.73
N ILE A 317 2.80 -12.33 -22.97
CA ILE A 317 1.39 -12.06 -23.29
C ILE A 317 1.14 -10.55 -23.39
N ALA A 318 1.61 -9.78 -22.41
CA ALA A 318 1.46 -8.33 -22.40
C ALA A 318 2.22 -7.64 -23.57
N VAL A 319 3.38 -8.16 -23.98
CA VAL A 319 4.12 -7.65 -25.16
C VAL A 319 3.41 -7.95 -26.47
N ASP A 320 2.74 -9.09 -26.57
CA ASP A 320 1.97 -9.45 -27.77
C ASP A 320 0.77 -8.51 -27.96
N GLU A 321 0.19 -8.00 -26.86
CA GLU A 321 -0.85 -6.96 -26.89
C GLU A 321 -0.26 -5.54 -27.01
N PHE A 322 0.84 -5.26 -26.30
CA PHE A 322 1.49 -3.95 -26.19
C PHE A 322 3.00 -4.03 -26.46
N PRO A 323 3.43 -4.01 -27.75
CA PRO A 323 4.83 -4.21 -28.11
C PRO A 323 5.82 -3.20 -27.51
N GLY A 324 5.34 -2.03 -27.10
CA GLY A 324 6.14 -0.98 -26.44
C GLY A 324 6.67 -1.37 -25.05
N LEU A 325 6.08 -2.37 -24.39
CA LEU A 325 6.54 -2.86 -23.07
C LEU A 325 7.85 -3.64 -23.16
N GLN A 326 8.14 -4.28 -24.29
CA GLN A 326 9.33 -5.10 -24.46
C GLN A 326 10.64 -4.31 -24.30
N PRO A 327 10.90 -3.22 -25.04
CA PRO A 327 12.13 -2.45 -24.86
C PRO A 327 12.24 -1.85 -23.45
N LEU A 328 11.11 -1.51 -22.80
CA LEU A 328 11.07 -1.01 -21.44
C LEU A 328 11.60 -2.07 -20.44
N TRP A 329 11.03 -3.28 -20.44
CA TRP A 329 11.45 -4.35 -19.53
C TRP A 329 12.87 -4.85 -19.82
N ILE A 330 13.24 -5.01 -21.11
CA ILE A 330 14.60 -5.42 -21.50
C ILE A 330 15.64 -4.42 -20.99
N SER A 331 15.35 -3.11 -20.99
CA SER A 331 16.28 -2.09 -20.48
C SER A 331 16.58 -2.25 -18.99
N LEU A 332 15.64 -2.80 -18.22
CA LEU A 332 15.74 -2.97 -16.76
C LEU A 332 16.24 -4.36 -16.33
N LEU A 333 16.29 -5.33 -17.24
CA LEU A 333 16.92 -6.63 -17.04
C LEU A 333 18.45 -6.53 -17.26
N SER A 334 19.11 -5.66 -16.50
CA SER A 334 20.58 -5.56 -16.50
C SER A 334 21.19 -6.75 -15.79
N ILE A 335 22.24 -7.33 -16.37
CA ILE A 335 22.96 -8.44 -15.75
C ILE A 335 24.05 -7.82 -14.88
N GLY A 336 23.93 -7.97 -13.56
CA GLY A 336 24.95 -7.65 -12.57
C GLY A 336 25.86 -6.49 -12.95
N THR A 337 25.40 -5.24 -12.78
CA THR A 337 26.31 -4.09 -12.87
C THR A 337 27.42 -4.24 -11.82
N GLU A 338 28.66 -3.90 -12.15
CA GLU A 338 29.85 -4.02 -11.28
C GLU A 338 29.73 -3.34 -9.91
N ASN A 339 28.70 -2.50 -9.71
CA ASN A 339 28.36 -1.87 -8.42
C ASN A 339 27.52 -2.74 -7.46
N SER A 340 27.06 -3.93 -7.85
CA SER A 340 26.49 -4.90 -6.91
C SER A 340 27.59 -5.79 -6.34
N ALA A 341 28.29 -5.31 -5.31
CA ALA A 341 29.17 -6.12 -4.48
C ALA A 341 28.43 -7.21 -3.67
N THR A 342 27.13 -7.42 -3.94
CA THR A 342 26.19 -8.21 -3.13
C THR A 342 25.49 -9.34 -3.89
N ASN A 343 25.62 -9.44 -5.22
CA ASN A 343 24.96 -10.52 -5.97
C ASN A 343 25.78 -11.82 -5.90
N SER A 344 25.13 -12.92 -5.50
CA SER A 344 25.71 -14.25 -5.59
C SER A 344 25.80 -14.73 -7.04
N ASP A 345 26.68 -15.71 -7.31
CA ASP A 345 26.79 -16.34 -8.64
C ASP A 345 25.43 -16.90 -9.11
N THR A 346 24.65 -17.47 -8.20
CA THR A 346 23.29 -17.94 -8.47
C THR A 346 22.35 -16.77 -8.80
N GLY A 347 22.40 -15.65 -8.08
CA GLY A 347 21.60 -14.46 -8.40
C GLY A 347 21.89 -13.92 -9.81
N ILE A 348 23.16 -13.83 -10.19
CA ILE A 348 23.60 -13.45 -11.54
C ILE A 348 23.08 -14.43 -12.59
N LEU A 349 23.10 -15.74 -12.30
CA LEU A 349 22.53 -16.75 -13.18
C LEU A 349 21.02 -16.55 -13.38
N LEU A 350 20.26 -16.29 -12.31
CA LEU A 350 18.82 -16.00 -12.41
C LEU A 350 18.55 -14.76 -13.27
N ASP A 351 19.36 -13.70 -13.13
CA ASP A 351 19.26 -12.50 -13.98
C ASP A 351 19.53 -12.80 -15.46
N LYS A 352 20.52 -13.64 -15.77
CA LYS A 352 20.79 -14.09 -17.14
C LYS A 352 19.65 -14.92 -17.71
N ILE A 353 19.00 -15.76 -16.89
CA ILE A 353 17.82 -16.52 -17.31
C ILE A 353 16.68 -15.56 -17.61
N ALA A 354 16.34 -14.64 -16.70
CA ALA A 354 15.29 -13.64 -16.91
C ALA A 354 15.54 -12.81 -18.18
N ARG A 355 16.76 -12.30 -18.38
CA ARG A 355 17.16 -11.59 -19.60
C ARG A 355 17.04 -12.45 -20.84
N GLY A 356 17.46 -13.72 -20.77
CA GLY A 356 17.39 -14.65 -21.87
C GLY A 356 15.97 -15.02 -22.29
N LEU A 357 15.02 -15.03 -21.36
CA LEU A 357 13.61 -15.28 -21.65
C LEU A 357 12.93 -14.06 -22.31
N ALA A 358 13.29 -12.84 -21.92
CA ALA A 358 12.70 -11.61 -22.44
C ALA A 358 13.30 -11.15 -23.79
N ASP A 359 14.62 -11.34 -23.98
CA ASP A 359 15.38 -10.84 -25.12
C ASP A 359 15.89 -11.98 -26.02
N GLN A 360 15.24 -12.18 -27.16
CA GLN A 360 15.63 -13.20 -28.13
C GLN A 360 17.05 -13.00 -28.69
N HIS A 361 17.57 -11.76 -28.70
CA HIS A 361 18.91 -11.44 -29.18
C HIS A 361 19.98 -11.55 -28.10
N PHE A 362 19.59 -11.82 -26.85
CA PHE A 362 20.55 -12.04 -25.78
C PHE A 362 21.36 -13.31 -26.03
N ILE A 363 22.70 -13.18 -25.99
CA ILE A 363 23.66 -14.27 -26.19
C ILE A 363 24.30 -14.61 -24.86
N CYS A 364 24.20 -15.87 -24.44
CA CYS A 364 24.83 -16.39 -23.25
C CYS A 364 25.16 -17.87 -23.43
N ASP A 365 26.39 -18.26 -23.14
CA ASP A 365 26.88 -19.64 -23.30
C ASP A 365 26.57 -20.53 -22.08
N ASP A 366 25.80 -20.04 -21.11
CA ASP A 366 25.43 -20.80 -19.92
C ASP A 366 24.40 -21.91 -20.26
N PRO A 367 24.68 -23.19 -19.92
CA PRO A 367 23.78 -24.29 -20.26
C PRO A 367 22.38 -24.19 -19.66
N LEU A 368 22.23 -23.59 -18.47
CA LEU A 368 20.91 -23.41 -17.84
C LEU A 368 20.12 -22.31 -18.52
N VAL A 369 20.78 -21.20 -18.92
CA VAL A 369 20.14 -20.13 -19.70
C VAL A 369 19.69 -20.66 -21.07
N ALA A 370 20.54 -21.43 -21.75
CA ALA A 370 20.19 -22.06 -23.02
C ALA A 370 19.00 -23.02 -22.89
N MET A 371 18.99 -23.86 -21.84
CA MET A 371 17.89 -24.77 -21.56
C MET A 371 16.58 -24.03 -21.24
N ALA A 372 16.64 -22.99 -20.40
CA ALA A 372 15.45 -22.20 -20.05
C ALA A 372 14.83 -21.54 -21.28
N ARG A 373 15.66 -20.95 -22.15
CA ARG A 373 15.23 -20.40 -23.45
C ARG A 373 14.59 -21.45 -24.33
N GLN A 374 15.24 -22.60 -24.48
CA GLN A 374 14.72 -23.69 -25.29
C GLN A 374 13.35 -24.17 -24.78
N LEU A 375 13.20 -24.34 -23.47
CA LEU A 375 11.95 -24.75 -22.84
C LEU A 375 10.82 -23.73 -23.10
N PHE A 376 11.09 -22.45 -22.89
CA PHE A 376 10.11 -21.37 -23.06
C PHE A 376 9.67 -21.22 -24.52
N PHE A 377 10.61 -21.04 -25.44
CA PHE A 377 10.29 -20.81 -26.85
C PHE A 377 9.70 -22.05 -27.55
N ALA A 378 10.01 -23.26 -27.09
CA ALA A 378 9.38 -24.48 -27.61
C ALA A 378 7.92 -24.65 -27.15
N ALA A 379 7.49 -23.94 -26.09
CA ALA A 379 6.14 -23.99 -25.55
C ALA A 379 5.34 -22.70 -25.82
N ALA A 380 5.84 -21.79 -26.68
CA ALA A 380 5.26 -20.48 -26.91
C ALA A 380 3.82 -20.48 -27.48
N ASP A 381 3.33 -21.62 -27.95
CA ASP A 381 1.94 -21.83 -28.39
C ASP A 381 0.97 -22.13 -27.24
N ARG A 382 1.47 -22.31 -26.01
CA ARG A 382 0.70 -22.65 -24.81
C ARG A 382 0.78 -21.58 -23.71
N LEU A 383 0.95 -20.30 -24.07
CA LEU A 383 1.06 -19.22 -23.07
C LEU A 383 -0.19 -19.07 -22.19
N GLU A 384 -1.36 -19.50 -22.69
CA GLU A 384 -2.64 -19.51 -21.96
C GLU A 384 -2.80 -20.72 -21.02
N ASP A 385 -1.87 -21.67 -21.03
CA ASP A 385 -1.91 -22.85 -20.15
C ASP A 385 -1.51 -22.46 -18.72
N GLU A 386 -2.43 -22.59 -17.77
CA GLU A 386 -2.22 -22.29 -16.34
C GLU A 386 -1.06 -23.09 -15.72
N ARG A 387 -0.70 -24.24 -16.29
CA ARG A 387 0.39 -25.08 -15.80
C ARG A 387 1.73 -24.80 -16.47
N PHE A 388 1.78 -23.85 -17.41
CA PHE A 388 2.97 -23.52 -18.19
C PHE A 388 4.19 -23.26 -17.30
N ALA A 389 4.06 -22.34 -16.35
CA ALA A 389 5.17 -21.95 -15.48
C ALA A 389 5.60 -23.09 -14.53
N ILE A 390 4.64 -23.88 -14.05
CA ILE A 390 4.90 -25.04 -13.18
C ILE A 390 5.74 -26.08 -13.92
N GLU A 391 5.30 -26.52 -15.10
CA GLU A 391 5.98 -27.56 -15.88
C GLU A 391 7.43 -27.19 -16.22
N LEU A 392 7.64 -25.94 -16.65
CA LEU A 392 8.94 -25.45 -17.06
C LEU A 392 9.85 -25.18 -15.85
N GLY A 393 9.31 -24.57 -14.80
CA GLY A 393 10.03 -24.27 -13.56
C GLY A 393 10.54 -25.52 -12.86
N LEU A 394 9.74 -26.59 -12.81
CA LEU A 394 10.16 -27.86 -12.22
C LEU A 394 11.30 -28.52 -13.00
N LYS A 395 11.26 -28.51 -14.34
CA LYS A 395 12.35 -29.04 -15.19
C LYS A 395 13.65 -28.25 -15.00
N LEU A 396 13.56 -26.93 -14.87
CA LEU A 396 14.71 -26.08 -14.64
C LEU A 396 15.31 -26.31 -13.23
N ALA A 397 14.47 -26.45 -12.20
CA ALA A 397 14.90 -26.76 -10.84
C ALA A 397 15.58 -28.14 -10.73
N GLU A 398 15.05 -29.15 -11.43
CA GLU A 398 15.68 -30.47 -11.53
C GLU A 398 17.08 -30.37 -12.15
N LYS A 399 17.20 -29.64 -13.27
CA LYS A 399 18.49 -29.44 -13.95
C LYS A 399 19.49 -28.68 -13.08
N PHE A 400 19.04 -27.63 -12.41
CA PHE A 400 19.85 -26.82 -11.48
C PHE A 400 20.45 -27.70 -10.39
N THR A 401 19.62 -28.54 -9.76
CA THR A 401 20.04 -29.48 -8.71
C THR A 401 20.99 -30.55 -9.26
N ALA A 402 20.72 -31.08 -10.46
CA ALA A 402 21.56 -32.09 -11.10
C ALA A 402 22.97 -31.57 -11.46
N GLN A 403 23.14 -30.25 -11.62
CA GLN A 403 24.45 -29.62 -11.80
C GLN A 403 25.19 -29.38 -10.47
N GLY A 404 24.60 -29.74 -9.33
CA GLY A 404 25.21 -29.58 -8.01
C GLY A 404 25.22 -28.13 -7.52
N LEU A 405 24.40 -27.26 -8.11
CA LEU A 405 24.26 -25.87 -7.68
C LEU A 405 23.43 -25.79 -6.40
N SER A 406 23.83 -24.92 -5.48
CA SER A 406 23.10 -24.64 -4.24
C SER A 406 22.26 -23.37 -4.38
N PHE A 407 21.08 -23.38 -3.75
CA PHE A 407 20.20 -22.22 -3.69
C PHE A 407 19.94 -21.80 -2.24
N ASN A 408 20.16 -20.53 -1.92
CA ASN A 408 19.84 -19.90 -0.65
C ASN A 408 18.85 -18.74 -0.88
N PRO A 409 17.58 -18.88 -0.45
CA PRO A 409 16.54 -17.86 -0.65
C PRO A 409 16.88 -16.46 -0.10
N ASN A 410 17.77 -16.39 0.91
CA ASN A 410 18.15 -15.13 1.54
C ASN A 410 19.29 -14.40 0.81
N GLN A 411 20.06 -15.10 -0.02
CA GLN A 411 21.25 -14.57 -0.69
C GLN A 411 21.10 -14.55 -2.22
N ASP A 412 20.44 -15.55 -2.79
CA ASP A 412 20.32 -15.76 -4.23
C ASP A 412 19.10 -15.04 -4.79
N ARG A 413 19.14 -13.71 -4.75
CA ARG A 413 18.08 -12.83 -5.26
C ARG A 413 18.46 -12.30 -6.63
N MET A 414 17.48 -12.21 -7.53
CA MET A 414 17.63 -11.49 -8.80
C MET A 414 17.96 -10.02 -8.54
N SER A 415 18.58 -9.29 -9.45
CA SER A 415 18.88 -7.86 -9.26
C SER A 415 17.88 -6.91 -9.92
N ASN A 416 16.95 -7.43 -10.72
CA ASN A 416 15.92 -6.60 -11.35
C ASN A 416 15.02 -5.96 -10.27
N GLY A 417 14.90 -4.62 -10.33
CA GLY A 417 14.19 -3.83 -9.33
C GLY A 417 12.71 -3.57 -9.67
N TYR A 418 12.25 -3.96 -10.85
CA TYR A 418 10.88 -3.69 -11.31
C TYR A 418 9.93 -4.88 -11.15
N ARG A 419 10.43 -6.12 -11.14
CA ARG A 419 9.54 -7.28 -10.97
C ARG A 419 9.13 -7.44 -9.52
N ASP A 420 7.98 -8.06 -9.33
CA ASP A 420 7.44 -8.31 -8.02
C ASP A 420 8.18 -9.46 -7.30
N ASP A 421 7.76 -9.79 -6.08
CA ASP A 421 8.32 -10.92 -5.34
C ASP A 421 7.59 -12.24 -5.58
N ASN A 422 6.68 -12.28 -6.56
CA ASN A 422 5.86 -13.43 -6.94
C ASN A 422 4.99 -13.99 -5.79
N ARG A 423 4.79 -13.26 -4.68
CA ARG A 423 3.96 -13.75 -3.57
C ARG A 423 2.52 -14.01 -4.01
N TYR A 424 2.04 -13.23 -4.97
CA TYR A 424 0.71 -13.29 -5.54
C TYR A 424 0.35 -14.68 -6.10
N LEU A 425 1.35 -15.41 -6.61
CA LEU A 425 1.16 -16.76 -7.15
C LEU A 425 0.81 -17.78 -6.05
N TRP A 426 1.12 -17.48 -4.80
CA TRP A 426 1.07 -18.41 -3.67
C TRP A 426 0.09 -17.99 -2.56
N GLN A 427 -0.56 -16.83 -2.69
CA GLN A 427 -1.57 -16.35 -1.74
C GLN A 427 -2.95 -16.75 -2.25
N ASN A 428 -3.71 -17.46 -1.42
CA ASN A 428 -5.06 -17.89 -1.75
C ASN A 428 -6.00 -16.68 -1.75
N PRO A 429 -6.69 -16.38 -2.86
CA PRO A 429 -7.64 -15.27 -2.92
C PRO A 429 -8.88 -15.46 -2.00
N GLU A 430 -9.18 -16.68 -1.56
CA GLU A 430 -10.32 -16.96 -0.66
C GLU A 430 -9.99 -16.86 0.83
N ASP A 431 -8.72 -16.88 1.23
CA ASP A 431 -8.29 -16.74 2.63
C ASP A 431 -8.32 -15.27 3.11
N GLU A 432 -8.64 -14.35 2.22
CA GLU A 432 -8.65 -12.92 2.48
C GLU A 432 -10.07 -12.45 2.85
N ASP A 433 -10.35 -12.43 4.15
CA ASP A 433 -11.45 -11.64 4.71
C ASP A 433 -11.23 -10.17 4.29
N TYR A 434 -12.02 -9.71 3.33
CA TYR A 434 -12.08 -8.33 2.82
C TYR A 434 -12.25 -7.34 3.98
N SER A 435 -11.15 -6.92 4.60
CA SER A 435 -11.11 -6.02 5.76
C SER A 435 -10.70 -4.60 5.38
N ASP A 436 -10.12 -4.41 4.20
CA ASP A 436 -9.95 -3.09 3.59
C ASP A 436 -11.21 -2.74 2.79
N LEU A 437 -12.30 -2.51 3.52
CA LEU A 437 -13.50 -1.88 2.98
C LEU A 437 -13.14 -0.47 2.52
N LEU A 438 -13.52 -0.11 1.29
CA LEU A 438 -13.54 1.30 0.86
C LEU A 438 -14.31 2.14 1.91
N PRO A 439 -13.88 3.37 2.23
CA PRO A 439 -14.58 4.22 3.18
C PRO A 439 -16.07 4.33 2.83
N GLY A 440 -16.95 3.93 3.76
CA GLY A 440 -18.41 4.08 3.62
C GLY A 440 -19.22 2.83 3.25
N GLN A 441 -18.60 1.65 3.06
CA GLN A 441 -19.36 0.41 2.85
C GLN A 441 -19.42 -0.45 4.13
N VAL A 442 -20.62 -0.54 4.74
CA VAL A 442 -20.87 -1.51 5.82
C VAL A 442 -21.42 -2.80 5.20
N LYS A 443 -20.68 -3.91 5.28
CA LYS A 443 -21.13 -5.22 4.79
C LYS A 443 -22.08 -5.86 5.79
N GLN A 444 -23.37 -5.90 5.45
CA GLN A 444 -24.41 -6.61 6.20
C GLN A 444 -24.41 -8.11 5.88
N VAL A 445 -24.12 -8.97 6.86
CA VAL A 445 -24.12 -10.44 6.68
C VAL A 445 -25.51 -11.01 6.96
N ARG A 446 -26.13 -11.65 5.97
CA ARG A 446 -27.49 -12.20 6.12
C ARG A 446 -27.48 -13.69 6.44
N LYS A 447 -28.09 -14.09 7.57
CA LYS A 447 -28.18 -15.50 8.02
C LYS A 447 -29.62 -15.99 7.97
N TYR A 448 -29.84 -17.19 7.43
CA TYR A 448 -31.15 -17.84 7.43
C TYR A 448 -31.17 -18.92 8.51
N VAL A 449 -31.95 -18.68 9.57
CA VAL A 449 -31.89 -19.46 10.81
C VAL A 449 -33.24 -20.07 11.16
N SER A 450 -33.23 -21.09 12.01
CA SER A 450 -34.44 -21.62 12.62
C SER A 450 -35.00 -20.67 13.70
N VAL A 451 -36.26 -20.87 14.08
CA VAL A 451 -36.90 -20.10 15.18
C VAL A 451 -36.10 -20.20 16.48
N MET A 452 -35.55 -21.39 16.78
CA MET A 452 -34.81 -21.61 18.02
C MET A 452 -33.44 -20.92 18.00
N GLU A 453 -32.75 -20.93 16.86
CA GLU A 453 -31.47 -20.21 16.69
C GLU A 453 -31.66 -18.70 16.77
N MET A 454 -32.72 -18.18 16.15
CA MET A 454 -33.06 -16.76 16.25
C MET A 454 -33.36 -16.34 17.68
N LEU A 455 -34.22 -17.09 18.40
CA LEU A 455 -34.57 -16.76 19.78
C LEU A 455 -33.35 -16.77 20.73
N ASN A 456 -32.39 -17.67 20.49
CA ASN A 456 -31.24 -17.85 21.37
C ASN A 456 -30.10 -16.85 21.14
N ASN A 457 -29.99 -16.27 19.93
CA ASN A 457 -28.81 -15.49 19.52
C ASN A 457 -29.16 -14.10 18.97
N LEU A 458 -30.43 -13.77 18.76
CA LEU A 458 -30.84 -12.45 18.31
C LEU A 458 -30.85 -11.48 19.50
N ASP A 459 -29.78 -10.69 19.62
CA ASP A 459 -29.62 -9.72 20.72
C ASP A 459 -30.56 -8.51 20.58
N VAL A 460 -30.79 -8.04 19.35
CA VAL A 460 -31.61 -6.85 19.06
C VAL A 460 -32.65 -7.19 17.98
N GLN A 461 -33.93 -7.08 18.33
CA GLN A 461 -35.04 -7.49 17.46
C GLN A 461 -35.36 -6.48 16.34
N GLU A 462 -34.94 -5.22 16.49
CA GLU A 462 -35.28 -4.10 15.57
C GLU A 462 -34.03 -3.40 15.01
N ALA A 463 -32.92 -4.14 14.83
CA ALA A 463 -31.69 -3.55 14.30
C ALA A 463 -31.92 -3.00 12.87
N SER A 464 -31.41 -1.79 12.60
CA SER A 464 -31.69 -1.05 11.36
C SER A 464 -30.66 -1.36 10.26
N ASP A 465 -30.50 -0.47 9.27
CA ASP A 465 -29.54 -0.62 8.15
C ASP A 465 -28.06 -0.54 8.59
N ASP A 466 -27.80 -0.44 9.88
CA ASP A 466 -26.50 -0.44 10.56
C ASP A 466 -26.17 -1.79 11.24
N ALA A 467 -27.08 -2.76 11.21
CA ALA A 467 -26.83 -4.09 11.76
C ALA A 467 -25.63 -4.75 11.05
N GLN A 468 -24.71 -5.40 11.79
CA GLN A 468 -23.63 -6.18 11.16
C GLN A 468 -24.16 -7.51 10.59
N GLU A 469 -25.18 -8.07 11.22
CA GLU A 469 -25.86 -9.29 10.79
C GLU A 469 -27.38 -9.10 10.70
N ILE A 470 -27.99 -9.56 9.61
CA ILE A 470 -29.44 -9.63 9.46
C ILE A 470 -29.87 -11.10 9.55
N TRP A 471 -30.62 -11.45 10.57
CA TRP A 471 -31.12 -12.81 10.77
C TRP A 471 -32.53 -12.92 10.22
N VAL A 472 -32.77 -13.89 9.33
CA VAL A 472 -34.07 -14.15 8.70
C VAL A 472 -34.52 -15.55 9.05
N LEU A 473 -35.80 -15.74 9.36
CA LEU A 473 -36.32 -17.09 9.59
C LEU A 473 -36.35 -17.86 8.27
N LYS A 474 -35.68 -19.01 8.25
CA LYS A 474 -35.62 -19.90 7.08
C LYS A 474 -37.00 -20.48 6.72
N THR A 475 -37.86 -20.64 7.71
CA THR A 475 -39.25 -21.09 7.56
C THR A 475 -40.19 -19.98 8.01
N GLU A 476 -41.21 -19.70 7.21
CA GLU A 476 -42.18 -18.66 7.52
C GLU A 476 -42.92 -18.95 8.82
N PHE A 477 -42.95 -17.95 9.70
CA PHE A 477 -43.70 -17.98 10.95
C PHE A 477 -44.92 -17.07 10.79
N PHE A 478 -46.12 -17.65 10.78
CA PHE A 478 -47.36 -16.92 10.50
C PHE A 478 -48.03 -16.41 11.77
N HIS A 479 -48.55 -15.19 11.71
CA HIS A 479 -49.45 -14.64 12.73
C HIS A 479 -50.92 -15.01 12.44
N ASP A 480 -51.77 -14.81 13.44
CA ASP A 480 -53.22 -15.09 13.35
C ASP A 480 -53.95 -14.26 12.28
N ASP A 481 -53.35 -13.17 11.81
CA ASP A 481 -53.86 -12.35 10.71
C ASP A 481 -53.45 -12.86 9.31
N GLY A 482 -52.74 -13.99 9.25
CA GLY A 482 -52.34 -14.66 8.01
C GLY A 482 -51.07 -14.11 7.37
N THR A 483 -50.42 -13.11 7.97
CA THR A 483 -49.14 -12.55 7.49
C THR A 483 -47.95 -13.22 8.17
N SER A 484 -46.86 -13.45 7.43
CA SER A 484 -45.64 -14.02 8.03
C SER A 484 -44.75 -12.97 8.68
N LEU A 485 -43.97 -13.36 9.68
CA LEU A 485 -42.99 -12.48 10.33
C LEU A 485 -41.95 -11.94 9.33
N ASN A 486 -41.55 -12.76 8.36
CA ASN A 486 -40.66 -12.34 7.28
C ASN A 486 -41.31 -11.31 6.35
N GLU A 487 -42.63 -11.36 6.16
CA GLU A 487 -43.37 -10.39 5.35
C GLU A 487 -43.55 -9.06 6.10
N LYS A 488 -43.74 -9.10 7.42
CA LYS A 488 -43.89 -7.91 8.26
C LYS A 488 -42.57 -7.19 8.53
N GLU A 489 -41.54 -7.94 8.91
CA GLU A 489 -40.28 -7.40 9.44
C GLU A 489 -39.08 -7.67 8.51
N GLY A 490 -39.21 -8.62 7.57
CA GLY A 490 -38.14 -8.96 6.65
C GLY A 490 -38.01 -7.95 5.52
N LYS A 491 -36.93 -7.19 5.51
CA LYS A 491 -36.57 -6.38 4.33
C LYS A 491 -36.15 -7.28 3.16
N ALA A 492 -36.52 -6.92 1.93
CA ALA A 492 -36.01 -7.64 0.75
C ALA A 492 -34.48 -7.57 0.74
N PRO A 493 -33.75 -8.64 0.35
CA PRO A 493 -32.31 -8.55 0.23
C PRO A 493 -31.97 -7.46 -0.77
N ILE A 494 -31.21 -6.46 -0.32
CA ILE A 494 -30.56 -5.55 -1.25
C ILE A 494 -29.52 -6.42 -1.95
N ALA A 495 -29.70 -6.63 -3.25
CA ALA A 495 -28.71 -7.37 -4.03
C ALA A 495 -27.36 -6.67 -3.84
N SER A 496 -26.30 -7.45 -3.60
CA SER A 496 -24.94 -6.91 -3.70
C SER A 496 -24.81 -6.18 -5.04
N PRO A 497 -24.15 -5.01 -5.08
CA PRO A 497 -23.93 -4.31 -6.34
C PRO A 497 -23.35 -5.29 -7.35
N VAL A 498 -24.08 -5.56 -8.43
CA VAL A 498 -23.54 -6.32 -9.55
C VAL A 498 -22.80 -5.31 -10.39
N HIS A 499 -21.48 -5.31 -10.28
CA HIS A 499 -20.64 -4.39 -11.04
C HIS A 499 -20.64 -4.81 -12.50
N TYR A 500 -21.35 -4.04 -13.32
CA TYR A 500 -21.24 -4.10 -14.76
C TYR A 500 -20.23 -3.02 -15.18
N SER A 501 -19.10 -3.45 -15.73
CA SER A 501 -18.00 -2.58 -16.18
C SER A 501 -18.44 -1.49 -17.17
N GLU A 502 -19.59 -1.69 -17.81
CA GLU A 502 -20.19 -0.83 -18.82
C GLU A 502 -21.19 0.21 -18.27
N TRP A 503 -21.55 0.19 -16.97
CA TRP A 503 -22.64 1.05 -16.45
C TRP A 503 -22.35 1.79 -15.13
N ASP A 504 -21.26 1.45 -14.43
CA ASP A 504 -20.93 2.03 -13.13
C ASP A 504 -20.06 3.29 -13.29
N TYR A 505 -20.67 4.37 -13.78
CA TYR A 505 -19.99 5.64 -14.05
C TYR A 505 -19.81 6.55 -12.81
N GLN A 506 -20.42 6.19 -11.68
CA GLN A 506 -20.47 7.03 -10.47
C GLN A 506 -19.37 6.72 -9.44
N THR A 507 -18.68 5.59 -9.55
CA THR A 507 -17.40 5.32 -8.84
C THR A 507 -16.19 5.95 -9.55
N GLN A 508 -16.40 6.70 -10.64
CA GLN A 508 -15.34 7.17 -11.54
C GLN A 508 -14.78 8.57 -11.20
N LEU A 509 -15.17 9.19 -10.08
CA LEU A 509 -14.79 10.58 -9.75
C LEU A 509 -14.49 10.90 -8.27
N GLU A 510 -14.40 9.91 -7.37
CA GLU A 510 -14.02 10.15 -5.97
C GLU A 510 -12.64 9.56 -5.65
#